data_AF-A0A1A2ZQV5-F1
#
_entry.id   AF-A0A1A2ZQV5-F1
#
_cell.length_a   1.000
_cell.length_b   1.000
_cell.length_c   1.000
_cell.angle_alpha   90.00
_cell.angle_beta   90.00
_cell.angle_gamma   90.00
#
_symmetry.space_group_name_H-M   'P 1'
#
loop_
_entity.id
_entity.type
_entity.pdbx_description
1 polymer ?
#
loop_
_entity_poly.entity_id
_entity_poly.type
_entity_poly.pdbx_seq_one_letter_code
_entity_poly.pdbx_strand_id
1 'polypeptide(L)'
;MVSSVIADRIGGEVLALATVERNPRRRRANGEASREKILIAATEIAAERGYEGTSIGLVSARSGMPASSIYWHFKDKDALIAAVIERSFELWLTNVGGWAPRNPDQPIQQRLAAMMARTAKALHESSDFLRLGLMLALEHRDQEPSARRMFLAVRQETLRRSAAAFAELFPELPESATRQLATFTLAMADGLFVANEIDGDGIDVFGQFELLATALMAVATS
;
A
#
# COMPACT_ATOMS: atom_id res chain seq x y z
N MET A 1 15.50 -3.17 7.34
CA MET A 1 15.76 -4.63 7.35
C MET A 1 14.52 -5.39 6.83
N VAL A 2 13.99 -5.00 5.67
CA VAL A 2 12.70 -5.54 5.12
C VAL A 2 12.91 -6.32 3.82
N SER A 3 14.07 -6.17 3.17
CA SER A 3 14.33 -6.61 1.80
C SER A 3 14.55 -8.13 1.61
N SER A 4 14.39 -8.96 2.64
CA SER A 4 14.77 -10.39 2.63
C SER A 4 13.60 -11.37 2.72
N VAL A 5 12.35 -10.90 2.78
CA VAL A 5 11.16 -11.77 2.99
C VAL A 5 10.62 -12.38 1.69
N ILE A 6 10.95 -11.78 0.54
CA ILE A 6 10.23 -11.98 -0.74
C ILE A 6 10.81 -13.13 -1.61
N ALA A 7 12.01 -13.64 -1.32
CA ALA A 7 12.82 -14.35 -2.31
C ALA A 7 12.66 -15.89 -2.42
N ASP A 8 12.16 -16.58 -1.38
CA ASP A 8 12.70 -17.92 -1.05
C ASP A 8 11.69 -19.09 -1.03
N ARG A 9 10.81 -19.22 -2.04
CA ARG A 9 9.86 -20.38 -2.14
C ARG A 9 9.50 -20.86 -3.56
N ILE A 10 10.41 -21.55 -4.24
CA ILE A 10 10.06 -22.49 -5.33
C ILE A 10 10.93 -23.76 -5.23
N GLY A 11 10.31 -24.94 -5.22
CA GLY A 11 10.98 -26.24 -5.43
C GLY A 11 10.45 -27.40 -4.56
N GLY A 12 10.25 -28.58 -5.17
CA GLY A 12 10.18 -29.87 -4.45
C GLY A 12 8.86 -30.68 -4.53
N GLU A 13 8.68 -31.41 -5.63
CA GLU A 13 7.99 -32.72 -5.65
C GLU A 13 9.05 -33.84 -5.83
N VAL A 14 8.79 -35.13 -5.63
CA VAL A 14 7.59 -35.85 -5.16
C VAL A 14 7.96 -36.59 -3.84
N LEU A 15 7.77 -37.87 -3.48
CA LEU A 15 6.83 -38.97 -3.79
C LEU A 15 6.66 -39.80 -2.49
N ALA A 16 5.46 -40.27 -2.14
CA ALA A 16 5.26 -41.25 -1.05
C ALA A 16 3.93 -42.03 -1.21
N LEU A 17 3.91 -43.29 -0.76
CA LEU A 17 2.74 -44.18 -0.78
C LEU A 17 1.85 -44.01 0.49
N ALA A 18 0.64 -44.57 0.43
CA ALA A 18 -0.47 -44.20 1.29
C ALA A 18 -0.34 -44.59 2.77
N THR A 19 -0.51 -43.60 3.64
CA THR A 19 -1.14 -43.71 4.97
C THR A 19 -1.98 -42.45 5.22
N VAL A 20 -3.01 -42.53 6.07
CA VAL A 20 -3.96 -41.41 6.30
C VAL A 20 -3.42 -40.42 7.34
N GLU A 21 -2.28 -39.80 7.04
CA GLU A 21 -1.81 -38.64 7.79
C GLU A 21 -2.59 -37.37 7.41
N ARG A 22 -2.81 -36.48 8.37
CA ARG A 22 -3.40 -35.16 8.12
C ARG A 22 -2.37 -34.24 7.43
N ASN A 23 -2.21 -34.43 6.13
CA ASN A 23 -1.26 -33.76 5.22
C ASN A 23 -0.94 -32.31 5.66
N PRO A 24 0.31 -31.99 6.05
CA PRO A 24 0.68 -30.69 6.59
C PRO A 24 0.47 -29.54 5.59
N ARG A 25 0.48 -29.82 4.27
CA ARG A 25 0.13 -28.83 3.24
C ARG A 25 -1.31 -28.32 3.42
N ARG A 26 -2.26 -29.21 3.73
CA ARG A 26 -3.67 -28.84 3.98
C ARG A 26 -3.86 -28.06 5.28
N ARG A 27 -3.05 -28.34 6.31
CA ARG A 27 -3.07 -27.56 7.56
C ARG A 27 -2.52 -26.13 7.35
N ARG A 28 -1.49 -25.97 6.52
CA ARG A 28 -0.96 -24.63 6.14
C ARG A 28 -1.97 -23.83 5.32
N ALA A 29 -2.51 -24.40 4.23
CA ALA A 29 -3.51 -23.74 3.39
C ALA A 29 -4.75 -23.30 4.17
N ASN A 30 -5.26 -24.13 5.10
CA ASN A 30 -6.37 -23.74 5.97
C ASN A 30 -6.02 -22.57 6.92
N GLY A 31 -4.77 -22.50 7.39
CA GLY A 31 -4.28 -21.40 8.22
C GLY A 31 -4.08 -20.11 7.42
N GLU A 32 -3.53 -20.21 6.21
CA GLU A 32 -3.36 -19.08 5.28
C GLU A 32 -4.71 -18.47 4.89
N ALA A 33 -5.70 -19.30 4.53
CA ALA A 33 -7.08 -18.87 4.28
C ALA A 33 -7.79 -18.30 5.53
N SER A 34 -7.43 -18.75 6.73
CA SER A 34 -7.94 -18.17 7.99
C SER A 34 -7.34 -16.79 8.27
N ARG A 35 -6.02 -16.63 8.07
CA ARG A 35 -5.32 -15.33 8.21
C ARG A 35 -5.93 -14.30 7.26
N GLU A 36 -6.16 -14.67 6.01
CA GLU A 36 -6.66 -13.74 5.00
C GLU A 36 -8.08 -13.25 5.30
N LYS A 37 -9.00 -14.15 5.74
CA LYS A 37 -10.33 -13.74 6.21
C LYS A 37 -10.29 -12.75 7.39
N ILE A 38 -9.33 -12.93 8.29
CA ILE A 38 -9.16 -12.05 9.45
C ILE A 38 -8.61 -10.70 9.00
N LEU A 39 -7.68 -10.65 8.04
CA LEU A 39 -7.12 -9.42 7.51
C LEU A 39 -8.12 -8.64 6.64
N ILE A 40 -8.90 -9.29 5.78
CA ILE A 40 -9.98 -8.66 5.01
C ILE A 40 -10.96 -7.98 5.97
N ALA A 41 -11.53 -8.74 6.92
CA ALA A 41 -12.45 -8.21 7.90
C ALA A 41 -11.85 -7.06 8.73
N ALA A 42 -10.59 -7.18 9.17
CA ALA A 42 -9.90 -6.14 9.93
C ALA A 42 -9.60 -4.88 9.10
N THR A 43 -9.34 -5.03 7.79
CA THR A 43 -9.20 -3.89 6.86
C THR A 43 -10.52 -3.12 6.78
N GLU A 44 -11.64 -3.82 6.57
CA GLU A 44 -12.98 -3.23 6.53
C GLU A 44 -13.34 -2.51 7.84
N ILE A 45 -13.05 -3.08 9.01
CA ILE A 45 -13.36 -2.41 10.30
C ILE A 45 -12.49 -1.17 10.50
N ALA A 46 -11.20 -1.26 10.17
CA ALA A 46 -10.28 -0.16 10.37
C ALA A 46 -10.56 1.00 9.39
N ALA A 47 -10.98 0.70 8.15
CA ALA A 47 -11.37 1.71 7.17
C ALA A 47 -12.66 2.44 7.59
N GLU A 48 -13.64 1.71 8.14
CA GLU A 48 -14.88 2.28 8.68
C GLU A 48 -14.70 3.08 9.99
N ARG A 49 -13.76 2.67 10.86
CA ARG A 49 -13.79 3.06 12.30
C ARG A 49 -12.43 3.43 12.91
N GLY A 50 -11.38 3.46 12.11
CA GLY A 50 -10.02 3.70 12.55
C GLY A 50 -9.46 2.63 13.49
N TYR A 51 -8.30 2.94 14.08
CA TYR A 51 -7.58 2.03 14.96
C TYR A 51 -8.34 1.78 16.28
N GLU A 52 -9.01 2.78 16.88
CA GLU A 52 -9.74 2.57 18.14
C GLU A 52 -11.12 1.94 17.98
N GLY A 53 -11.86 2.24 16.91
CA GLY A 53 -13.14 1.59 16.64
C GLY A 53 -13.00 0.12 16.20
N THR A 54 -11.77 -0.35 15.96
CA THR A 54 -11.48 -1.76 15.66
C THR A 54 -11.19 -2.57 16.94
N SER A 55 -11.82 -3.74 17.07
CA SER A 55 -11.60 -4.66 18.19
C SER A 55 -11.60 -6.12 17.74
N ILE A 56 -10.92 -6.99 18.49
CA ILE A 56 -10.86 -8.44 18.22
C ILE A 56 -12.27 -9.06 18.18
N GLY A 57 -13.21 -8.55 18.99
CA GLY A 57 -14.62 -9.00 18.98
C GLY A 57 -15.34 -8.65 17.67
N LEU A 58 -15.18 -7.42 17.17
CA LEU A 58 -15.76 -7.01 15.89
C LEU A 58 -15.14 -7.78 14.71
N VAL A 59 -13.81 -7.96 14.71
CA VAL A 59 -13.11 -8.73 13.68
C VAL A 59 -13.52 -10.20 13.72
N SER A 60 -13.74 -10.78 14.90
CA SER A 60 -14.25 -12.15 15.07
C SER A 60 -15.66 -12.30 14.49
N ALA A 61 -16.56 -11.34 14.77
CA ALA A 61 -17.92 -11.33 14.23
C ALA A 61 -17.95 -11.19 12.69
N ARG A 62 -17.13 -10.28 12.12
CA ARG A 62 -17.11 -10.00 10.67
C ARG A 62 -16.37 -11.08 9.85
N SER A 63 -15.28 -11.64 10.35
CA SER A 63 -14.53 -12.71 9.66
C SER A 63 -15.17 -14.11 9.79
N GLY A 64 -16.08 -14.29 10.76
CA GLY A 64 -16.61 -15.60 11.16
C GLY A 64 -15.58 -16.50 11.87
N MET A 65 -14.38 -15.99 12.15
CA MET A 65 -13.32 -16.73 12.86
C MET A 65 -13.41 -16.46 14.37
N PRO A 66 -13.29 -17.47 15.25
CA PRO A 66 -13.32 -17.24 16.69
C PRO A 66 -12.09 -16.44 17.14
N ALA A 67 -12.22 -15.65 18.20
CA ALA A 67 -11.14 -14.83 18.74
C ALA A 67 -9.85 -15.63 19.05
N SER A 68 -9.96 -16.91 19.43
CA SER A 68 -8.82 -17.82 19.62
C SER A 68 -8.04 -18.11 18.34
N SER A 69 -8.67 -18.11 17.17
CA SER A 69 -7.98 -18.16 15.87
C SER A 69 -7.30 -16.84 15.54
N ILE A 70 -7.90 -15.69 15.91
CA ILE A 70 -7.26 -14.38 15.72
C ILE A 70 -5.98 -14.30 16.57
N TYR A 71 -6.05 -14.66 17.86
CA TYR A 71 -4.88 -14.72 18.74
C TYR A 71 -3.83 -15.77 18.34
N TRP A 72 -4.18 -16.76 17.52
CA TRP A 72 -3.22 -17.71 16.95
C TRP A 72 -2.40 -17.09 15.80
N HIS A 73 -2.95 -16.11 15.09
CA HIS A 73 -2.28 -15.39 14.00
C HIS A 73 -1.60 -14.09 14.45
N PHE A 74 -2.20 -13.36 15.40
CA PHE A 74 -1.80 -12.02 15.81
C PHE A 74 -1.81 -11.91 17.33
N LYS A 75 -0.68 -11.50 17.92
CA LYS A 75 -0.49 -11.43 19.38
C LYS A 75 -1.50 -10.51 20.09
N ASP A 76 -1.84 -9.38 19.47
CA ASP A 76 -2.63 -8.29 20.03
C ASP A 76 -3.23 -7.40 18.91
N LYS A 77 -3.94 -6.33 19.28
CA LYS A 77 -4.56 -5.40 18.31
C LYS A 77 -3.52 -4.70 17.43
N ASP A 78 -2.40 -4.23 17.99
CA ASP A 78 -1.40 -3.50 17.21
C ASP A 78 -0.75 -4.41 16.17
N ALA A 79 -0.43 -5.67 16.53
CA ALA A 79 0.07 -6.67 15.59
C ALA A 79 -0.92 -7.00 14.45
N LEU A 80 -2.23 -7.00 14.72
CA LEU A 80 -3.26 -7.17 13.69
C LEU A 80 -3.34 -5.96 12.76
N ILE A 81 -3.39 -4.73 13.29
CA ILE A 81 -3.50 -3.53 12.46
C ILE A 81 -2.22 -3.27 11.68
N ALA A 82 -1.04 -3.56 12.23
CA ALA A 82 0.22 -3.53 11.49
C ALA A 82 0.17 -4.43 10.25
N ALA A 83 -0.29 -5.68 10.39
CA ALA A 83 -0.46 -6.61 9.28
C ALA A 83 -1.56 -6.19 8.28
N VAL A 84 -2.56 -5.41 8.71
CA VAL A 84 -3.52 -4.76 7.80
C VAL A 84 -2.84 -3.68 6.96
N ILE A 85 -2.08 -2.76 7.58
CA ILE A 85 -1.33 -1.74 6.82
C ILE A 85 -0.32 -2.39 5.87
N GLU A 86 0.32 -3.50 6.28
CA GLU A 86 1.28 -4.25 5.48
C GLU A 86 0.61 -4.81 4.21
N ARG A 87 -0.50 -5.53 4.37
CA ARG A 87 -1.31 -6.06 3.26
C ARG A 87 -1.84 -4.96 2.35
N SER A 88 -2.36 -3.86 2.91
CA SER A 88 -2.86 -2.73 2.11
C SER A 88 -1.72 -2.02 1.35
N PHE A 89 -0.52 -1.96 1.92
CA PHE A 89 0.67 -1.47 1.23
C PHE A 89 1.10 -2.40 0.09
N GLU A 90 1.13 -3.71 0.30
CA GLU A 90 1.47 -4.69 -0.75
C GLU A 90 0.52 -4.59 -1.96
N LEU A 91 -0.77 -4.40 -1.72
CA LEU A 91 -1.79 -4.18 -2.76
C LEU A 91 -1.57 -2.84 -3.49
N TRP A 92 -1.40 -1.73 -2.75
CA TRP A 92 -1.13 -0.41 -3.33
C TRP A 92 0.18 -0.40 -4.15
N LEU A 93 1.24 -1.01 -3.62
CA LEU A 93 2.54 -1.15 -4.30
C LEU A 93 2.40 -1.97 -5.58
N THR A 94 1.62 -3.05 -5.57
CA THR A 94 1.33 -3.84 -6.77
C THR A 94 0.64 -2.98 -7.82
N ASN A 95 -0.36 -2.17 -7.42
CA ASN A 95 -1.14 -1.35 -8.35
C ASN A 95 -0.41 -0.14 -8.95
N VAL A 96 0.61 0.42 -8.28
CA VAL A 96 1.53 1.40 -8.94
C VAL A 96 2.50 0.76 -9.94
N GLY A 97 2.45 -0.57 -10.13
CA GLY A 97 3.37 -1.35 -10.97
C GLY A 97 4.65 -1.77 -10.24
N GLY A 98 4.60 -1.83 -8.91
CA GLY A 98 5.75 -2.12 -8.05
C GLY A 98 6.84 -1.07 -8.15
N TRP A 99 8.06 -1.48 -7.79
CA TRP A 99 9.27 -0.67 -7.98
C TRP A 99 9.98 -0.96 -9.32
N ALA A 100 9.25 -1.43 -10.33
CA ALA A 100 9.83 -1.87 -11.59
C ALA A 100 10.49 -0.70 -12.35
N PRO A 101 11.69 -0.89 -12.96
CA PRO A 101 12.31 0.11 -13.83
C PRO A 101 11.37 0.57 -14.93
N ARG A 102 11.37 1.87 -15.23
CA ARG A 102 10.68 2.41 -16.41
C ARG A 102 11.42 1.95 -17.66
N ASN A 103 10.70 1.64 -18.73
CA ASN A 103 11.32 1.45 -20.03
C ASN A 103 12.05 2.77 -20.41
N PRO A 104 13.38 2.78 -20.57
CA PRO A 104 14.12 4.00 -20.88
C PRO A 104 13.94 4.43 -22.35
N ASP A 105 13.61 3.49 -23.24
CA ASP A 105 13.51 3.70 -24.69
C ASP A 105 12.21 4.40 -25.10
N GLN A 106 11.28 4.59 -24.16
CA GLN A 106 10.04 5.34 -24.37
C GLN A 106 10.26 6.86 -24.26
N PRO A 107 9.61 7.69 -25.10
CA PRO A 107 9.63 9.14 -24.94
C PRO A 107 9.26 9.58 -23.52
N ILE A 108 9.91 10.64 -23.02
CA ILE A 108 9.72 11.17 -21.66
C ILE A 108 8.23 11.42 -21.33
N GLN A 109 7.46 11.93 -22.29
CA GLN A 109 6.03 12.19 -22.16
C GLN A 109 5.26 10.90 -21.85
N GLN A 110 5.61 9.78 -22.51
CA GLN A 110 5.01 8.47 -22.26
C GLN A 110 5.48 7.89 -20.92
N ARG A 111 6.77 8.01 -20.58
CA ARG A 111 7.33 7.56 -19.28
C ARG A 111 6.70 8.28 -18.09
N LEU A 112 6.34 9.56 -18.26
CA LEU A 112 5.66 10.42 -17.28
C LEU A 112 4.15 10.18 -17.23
N ALA A 113 3.45 10.11 -18.36
CA ALA A 113 2.02 9.75 -18.38
C ALA A 113 1.81 8.36 -17.74
N ALA A 114 2.67 7.39 -18.06
CA ALA A 114 2.70 6.08 -17.41
C ALA A 114 3.24 6.10 -15.96
N MET A 115 3.71 7.23 -15.43
CA MET A 115 3.84 7.42 -13.98
C MET A 115 2.48 7.79 -13.39
N MET A 116 1.91 8.88 -13.89
CA MET A 116 0.74 9.51 -13.29
C MET A 116 -0.52 8.63 -13.40
N ALA A 117 -0.72 7.93 -14.54
CA ALA A 117 -1.82 6.98 -14.70
C ALA A 117 -1.74 5.79 -13.71
N ARG A 118 -0.53 5.34 -13.32
CA ARG A 118 -0.37 4.28 -12.30
C ARG A 118 -0.64 4.81 -10.90
N THR A 119 -0.24 6.04 -10.61
CA THR A 119 -0.54 6.70 -9.32
C THR A 119 -2.05 6.94 -9.17
N ALA A 120 -2.72 7.45 -10.22
CA ALA A 120 -4.17 7.59 -10.27
C ALA A 120 -4.90 6.25 -10.07
N LYS A 121 -4.49 5.20 -10.80
CA LYS A 121 -5.05 3.84 -10.64
C LYS A 121 -4.92 3.32 -9.22
N ALA A 122 -3.74 3.43 -8.60
CA ALA A 122 -3.52 2.95 -7.23
C ALA A 122 -4.26 3.80 -6.17
N LEU A 123 -4.50 5.08 -6.45
CA LEU A 123 -5.31 5.95 -5.59
C LEU A 123 -6.80 5.52 -5.60
N HIS A 124 -7.32 5.20 -6.78
CA HIS A 124 -8.70 4.75 -7.00
C HIS A 124 -8.94 3.31 -6.52
N GLU A 125 -8.07 2.36 -6.90
CA GLU A 125 -8.25 0.92 -6.62
C GLU A 125 -7.71 0.46 -5.24
N SER A 126 -6.97 1.28 -4.50
CA SER A 126 -6.29 0.86 -3.26
C SER A 126 -6.16 1.97 -2.22
N SER A 127 -7.26 2.69 -2.00
CA SER A 127 -7.36 3.81 -1.06
C SER A 127 -7.15 3.44 0.41
N ASP A 128 -7.41 2.19 0.84
CA ASP A 128 -7.31 1.78 2.25
C ASP A 128 -5.93 2.03 2.88
N PHE A 129 -4.84 1.87 2.13
CA PHE A 129 -3.50 2.17 2.66
C PHE A 129 -3.37 3.65 3.04
N LEU A 130 -3.94 4.55 2.24
CA LEU A 130 -3.92 5.99 2.49
C LEU A 130 -4.96 6.39 3.54
N ARG A 131 -6.18 5.85 3.49
CA ARG A 131 -7.23 6.08 4.50
C ARG A 131 -6.71 5.75 5.91
N LEU A 132 -6.28 4.51 6.11
CA LEU A 132 -5.77 4.03 7.39
C LEU A 132 -4.49 4.76 7.82
N GLY A 133 -3.59 5.00 6.87
CA GLY A 133 -2.33 5.68 7.12
C GLY A 133 -2.50 7.14 7.53
N LEU A 134 -3.40 7.88 6.87
CA LEU A 134 -3.70 9.27 7.20
C LEU A 134 -4.44 9.40 8.53
N MET A 135 -5.39 8.50 8.84
CA MET A 135 -6.00 8.42 10.17
C MET A 135 -4.92 8.23 11.25
N LEU A 136 -4.04 7.24 11.09
CA LEU A 136 -2.92 7.00 12.01
C LEU A 136 -1.92 8.18 12.07
N ALA A 137 -1.72 8.91 10.97
CA ALA A 137 -0.81 10.05 10.94
C ALA A 137 -1.34 11.27 11.71
N LEU A 138 -2.65 11.53 11.64
CA LEU A 138 -3.34 12.68 12.23
C LEU A 138 -3.79 12.45 13.69
N GLU A 139 -4.04 11.21 14.08
CA GLU A 139 -4.34 10.83 15.47
C GLU A 139 -3.15 11.12 16.41
N HIS A 140 -3.38 11.95 17.44
CA HIS A 140 -2.42 12.14 18.55
C HIS A 140 -2.52 10.97 19.54
N ARG A 141 -1.38 10.41 19.95
CA ARG A 141 -1.30 9.16 20.72
C ARG A 141 -0.11 9.19 21.70
N ASP A 142 -0.33 8.71 22.93
CA ASP A 142 0.73 8.62 23.97
C ASP A 142 1.82 7.59 23.62
N GLN A 143 1.47 6.57 22.84
CA GLN A 143 2.37 5.56 22.33
C GLN A 143 2.22 5.43 20.82
N GLU A 144 3.35 5.55 20.11
CA GLU A 144 3.45 5.38 18.66
C GLU A 144 3.09 3.93 18.25
N PRO A 145 2.02 3.70 17.44
CA PRO A 145 1.67 2.37 16.93
C PRO A 145 2.73 1.82 15.97
N SER A 146 2.89 0.50 15.87
CA SER A 146 3.80 -0.08 14.87
C SER A 146 3.33 0.18 13.44
N ALA A 147 2.02 0.13 13.23
CA ALA A 147 1.33 0.51 12.00
C ALA A 147 1.70 1.92 11.50
N ARG A 148 1.75 2.91 12.40
CA ARG A 148 2.06 4.31 12.08
C ARG A 148 3.51 4.51 11.64
N ARG A 149 4.47 3.91 12.35
CA ARG A 149 5.89 3.91 11.95
C ARG A 149 6.09 3.33 10.55
N MET A 150 5.37 2.25 10.23
CA MET A 150 5.48 1.60 8.93
C MET A 150 4.90 2.47 7.81
N PHE A 151 3.74 3.10 8.01
CA PHE A 151 3.19 4.07 7.06
C PHE A 151 4.17 5.22 6.77
N LEU A 152 4.77 5.81 7.81
CA LEU A 152 5.77 6.87 7.66
C LEU A 152 7.04 6.40 6.93
N ALA A 153 7.52 5.19 7.21
CA ALA A 153 8.67 4.60 6.51
C ALA A 153 8.38 4.35 5.03
N VAL A 154 7.18 3.86 4.68
CA VAL A 154 6.74 3.72 3.29
C VAL A 154 6.70 5.08 2.59
N ARG A 155 6.13 6.11 3.23
CA ARG A 155 6.08 7.47 2.64
C ARG A 155 7.48 8.03 2.35
N GLN A 156 8.45 7.81 3.24
CA GLN A 156 9.84 8.22 3.00
C GLN A 156 10.48 7.48 1.82
N GLU A 157 10.25 6.17 1.68
CA GLU A 157 10.76 5.40 0.53
C GLU A 157 10.07 5.80 -0.78
N THR A 158 8.76 6.07 -0.76
CA THR A 158 8.02 6.62 -1.90
C THR A 158 8.55 7.99 -2.32
N LEU A 159 8.79 8.92 -1.39
CA LEU A 159 9.41 10.22 -1.69
C LEU A 159 10.80 10.04 -2.33
N ARG A 160 11.64 9.18 -1.76
CA ARG A 160 13.00 8.91 -2.25
C ARG A 160 12.98 8.33 -3.67
N ARG A 161 12.07 7.40 -3.97
CA ARG A 161 11.95 6.77 -5.29
C ARG A 161 11.31 7.69 -6.32
N SER A 162 10.30 8.47 -5.94
CA SER A 162 9.73 9.50 -6.82
C SER A 162 10.75 10.58 -7.18
N ALA A 163 11.61 11.00 -6.23
CA ALA A 163 12.68 11.95 -6.52
C ALA A 163 13.73 11.38 -7.50
N ALA A 164 14.10 10.11 -7.34
CA ALA A 164 14.97 9.41 -8.29
C ALA A 164 14.31 9.27 -9.68
N ALA A 165 13.04 8.87 -9.75
CA ALA A 165 12.29 8.80 -11.01
C ALA A 165 12.14 10.18 -11.69
N PHE A 166 12.00 11.27 -10.93
CA PHE A 166 12.01 12.62 -11.49
C PHE A 166 13.40 13.03 -12.01
N ALA A 167 14.49 12.59 -11.39
CA ALA A 167 15.84 12.80 -11.93
C ALA A 167 16.12 11.96 -13.20
N GLU A 168 15.58 10.73 -13.29
CA GLU A 168 15.62 9.90 -14.51
C GLU A 168 14.72 10.40 -15.66
N LEU A 169 13.78 11.30 -15.37
CA LEU A 169 12.93 11.96 -16.37
C LEU A 169 13.54 13.30 -16.78
N PHE A 170 13.98 14.09 -15.80
CA PHE A 170 14.44 15.47 -15.98
C PHE A 170 15.88 15.65 -15.47
N PRO A 171 16.90 15.14 -16.20
CA PRO A 171 18.29 15.10 -15.73
C PRO A 171 18.93 16.49 -15.56
N GLU A 172 18.41 17.51 -16.24
CA GLU A 172 18.84 18.91 -16.12
C GLU A 172 18.35 19.59 -14.82
N LEU A 173 17.39 19.00 -14.11
CA LEU A 173 16.86 19.58 -12.87
C LEU A 173 17.78 19.26 -11.67
N PRO A 174 18.06 20.25 -10.79
CA PRO A 174 18.83 20.00 -9.58
C PRO A 174 18.07 19.07 -8.62
N GLU A 175 18.82 18.30 -7.83
CA GLU A 175 18.29 17.32 -6.86
C GLU A 175 17.33 17.95 -5.81
N SER A 176 17.44 19.26 -5.57
CA SER A 176 16.47 20.02 -4.77
C SER A 176 15.10 20.10 -5.45
N ALA A 177 15.06 20.36 -6.75
CA ALA A 177 13.82 20.44 -7.53
C ALA A 177 13.16 19.05 -7.68
N THR A 178 13.92 18.00 -7.98
CA THR A 178 13.34 16.64 -8.12
C THR A 178 12.76 16.11 -6.81
N ARG A 179 13.36 16.46 -5.65
CA ARG A 179 12.77 16.21 -4.32
C ARG A 179 11.54 17.06 -4.03
N GLN A 180 11.48 18.31 -4.51
CA GLN A 180 10.28 19.15 -4.41
C GLN A 180 9.14 18.58 -5.27
N LEU A 181 9.41 18.14 -6.50
CA LEU A 181 8.42 17.48 -7.37
C LEU A 181 7.88 16.18 -6.74
N ALA A 182 8.75 15.37 -6.12
CA ALA A 182 8.34 14.18 -5.38
C ALA A 182 7.43 14.52 -4.19
N THR A 183 7.78 15.55 -3.43
CA THR A 183 6.99 16.03 -2.29
C THR A 183 5.64 16.58 -2.73
N PHE A 184 5.61 17.38 -3.79
CA PHE A 184 4.40 17.96 -4.36
C PHE A 184 3.46 16.89 -4.93
N THR A 185 4.00 15.91 -5.67
CA THR A 185 3.21 14.80 -6.23
C THR A 185 2.58 13.93 -5.13
N LEU A 186 3.31 13.67 -4.04
CA LEU A 186 2.76 12.91 -2.91
C LEU A 186 1.71 13.71 -2.13
N ALA A 187 1.96 15.00 -1.88
CA ALA A 187 0.99 15.88 -1.21
C ALA A 187 -0.29 16.08 -2.04
N MET A 188 -0.17 16.14 -3.38
CA MET A 188 -1.30 16.12 -4.30
C MET A 188 -2.06 14.80 -4.22
N ALA A 189 -1.38 13.64 -4.18
CA ALA A 189 -2.04 12.35 -4.05
C ALA A 189 -2.82 12.23 -2.73
N ASP A 190 -2.26 12.68 -1.61
CA ASP A 190 -2.98 12.74 -0.32
C ASP A 190 -4.20 13.68 -0.39
N GLY A 191 -4.02 14.87 -0.96
CA GLY A 191 -5.06 15.88 -1.08
C GLY A 191 -6.22 15.46 -1.99
N LEU A 192 -5.91 14.81 -3.13
CA LEU A 192 -6.91 14.24 -4.04
C LEU A 192 -7.69 13.11 -3.38
N PHE A 193 -7.03 12.24 -2.61
CA PHE A 193 -7.74 11.22 -1.83
C PHE A 193 -8.67 11.85 -0.80
N VAL A 194 -8.18 12.78 0.03
CA VAL A 194 -9.01 13.45 1.07
C VAL A 194 -10.17 14.20 0.44
N ALA A 195 -9.98 14.86 -0.70
CA ALA A 195 -11.04 15.56 -1.41
C ALA A 195 -12.08 14.58 -2.01
N ASN A 196 -11.66 13.43 -2.56
CA ASN A 196 -12.59 12.39 -3.04
C ASN A 196 -13.38 11.72 -1.90
N GLU A 197 -12.86 11.70 -0.67
CA GLU A 197 -13.63 11.26 0.52
C GLU A 197 -14.64 12.31 1.02
N ILE A 198 -14.47 13.59 0.63
CA ILE A 198 -15.35 14.71 1.01
C ILE A 198 -16.44 14.93 -0.04
N ASP A 199 -16.05 15.08 -1.31
CA ASP A 199 -16.91 15.40 -2.44
C ASP A 199 -17.46 14.15 -3.16
N GLY A 200 -17.00 12.96 -2.77
CA GLY A 200 -17.28 11.69 -3.45
C GLY A 200 -16.60 11.59 -4.82
N ASP A 201 -17.20 10.83 -5.73
CA ASP A 201 -16.74 10.65 -7.12
C ASP A 201 -16.87 11.92 -8.01
N GLY A 202 -17.04 13.10 -7.40
CA GLY A 202 -17.09 14.39 -8.10
C GLY A 202 -15.73 14.88 -8.61
N ILE A 203 -14.63 14.21 -8.26
CA ILE A 203 -13.27 14.59 -8.65
C ILE A 203 -12.71 13.58 -9.66
N ASP A 204 -12.40 14.06 -10.87
CA ASP A 204 -11.67 13.29 -11.87
C ASP A 204 -10.19 13.14 -11.47
N VAL A 205 -9.92 12.16 -10.61
CA VAL A 205 -8.57 11.81 -10.14
C VAL A 205 -7.61 11.54 -11.30
N PHE A 206 -8.07 10.92 -12.39
CA PHE A 206 -7.23 10.62 -13.55
C PHE A 206 -6.87 11.91 -14.30
N GLY A 207 -7.85 12.77 -14.60
CA GLY A 207 -7.63 14.08 -15.22
C GLY A 207 -6.71 15.00 -14.41
N GLN A 208 -6.78 14.98 -13.07
CA GLN A 208 -5.83 15.73 -12.23
C GLN A 208 -4.38 15.23 -12.37
N PHE A 209 -4.19 13.92 -12.48
CA PHE A 209 -2.88 13.31 -12.71
C PHE A 209 -2.35 13.52 -14.15
N GLU A 210 -3.23 13.57 -15.15
CA GLU A 210 -2.86 13.95 -16.53
C GLU A 210 -2.53 15.44 -16.66
N LEU A 211 -3.27 16.31 -15.97
CA LEU A 211 -2.96 17.74 -15.86
C LEU A 211 -1.59 17.96 -15.20
N LEU A 212 -1.28 17.23 -14.13
CA LEU A 212 0.06 17.25 -13.51
C LEU A 212 1.15 16.83 -14.51
N ALA A 213 0.95 15.74 -15.25
CA ALA A 213 1.92 15.30 -16.27
C ALA A 213 2.16 16.39 -17.33
N THR A 214 1.10 17.06 -17.78
CA THR A 214 1.15 18.14 -18.77
C THR A 214 1.88 19.38 -18.23
N ALA A 215 1.57 19.80 -17.00
CA ALA A 215 2.21 20.94 -16.35
C ALA A 215 3.72 20.70 -16.11
N LEU A 216 4.10 19.50 -15.68
CA LEU A 216 5.50 19.13 -15.47
C LEU A 216 6.28 19.07 -16.79
N MET A 217 5.68 18.59 -17.89
CA MET A 217 6.34 18.66 -19.20
C MET A 217 6.57 20.10 -19.64
N ALA A 218 5.58 21.00 -19.47
CA ALA A 218 5.72 22.39 -19.88
C ALA A 218 6.89 23.08 -19.15
N VAL A 219 6.92 22.98 -17.80
CA VAL A 219 7.98 23.56 -16.96
C VAL A 219 9.37 22.95 -17.21
N ALA A 220 9.43 21.69 -17.65
CA ALA A 220 10.69 21.05 -18.03
C ALA A 220 11.19 21.40 -19.45
N THR A 221 10.44 22.23 -20.20
CA THR A 221 10.78 22.64 -21.58
C THR A 221 10.89 24.15 -21.77
N SER A 222 10.83 24.93 -20.67
CA SER A 222 10.88 26.39 -20.63
C SER A 222 12.18 26.93 -20.04
#